data_AF-A0A3M8B018-F1
#
_entry.id   AF-A0A3M8B018-F1
#
_cell.length_a   1.000
_cell.length_b   1.000
_cell.length_c   1.000
_cell.angle_alpha   90.00
_cell.angle_beta   90.00
_cell.angle_gamma   90.00
#
_symmetry.space_group_name_H-M   'P 1'
#
loop_
_entity.id
_entity.type
_entity.pdbx_description
1 polymer ?
#
loop_
_entity_poly.entity_id
_entity_poly.type
_entity_poly.pdbx_seq_one_letter_code
_entity_poly.pdbx_strand_id
1 'polypeptide(L)'
;MSQPDKIANYIEEVCRQIASKEVHPAIRLELEGHFAEKIADYREAGYSEEAAIAQAIAEMGDPVSIGRQLHQAHKPRMEWSIVAMIAILLGVGLLTMFSLHTAMVNDKLVENKLVGMLIGSILFVLILFSNYRKLLKYSRYLYLATLIVLLFTLHNGEMLNGIPHLAIGSTLVNFVALSPFLFTVALAGIFAQWNWNGRHITWRALAYFLPPCLLLASEQQTFMLVLFGSAFLFLLAASPVKRRTLLAVSGWIAASASGCVYLFSSPYMLDRWLAYLSPYNDPNGKGYLAIQMLEAVRSAGLWGQGFGSRLDTLPATETDFVFAYLIYSFGLAAGAMLFAIGLFLAGRWIRAIKRVKDRYGSLLLTGIAVLTFLPYFWSMLMTFGLLPRVSVPLPFISHGNTHLILQMALMGLALNIYRRKDIQPLAQS
;
A
#
# COMPACT_ATOMS: atom_id res chain seq x y z
N MET A 1 51.47 -14.57 0.47
CA MET A 1 50.30 -13.67 0.41
C MET A 1 50.76 -12.28 0.78
N SER A 2 50.41 -11.27 -0.02
CA SER A 2 50.71 -9.89 0.31
C SER A 2 49.88 -9.43 1.52
N GLN A 3 50.37 -8.42 2.24
CA GLN A 3 49.71 -7.82 3.40
C GLN A 3 48.23 -7.45 3.15
N PRO A 4 47.86 -6.77 2.04
CA PRO A 4 46.46 -6.49 1.70
C PRO A 4 45.62 -7.75 1.42
N ASP A 5 46.23 -8.86 0.97
CA ASP A 5 45.51 -10.12 0.73
C ASP A 5 45.00 -10.75 2.04
N LYS A 6 45.68 -10.53 3.18
CA LYS A 6 45.25 -11.09 4.47
C LYS A 6 43.95 -10.46 4.97
N ILE A 7 43.83 -9.14 4.86
CA ILE A 7 42.61 -8.41 5.23
C ILE A 7 41.47 -8.75 4.27
N ALA A 8 41.77 -8.79 2.96
CA ALA A 8 40.78 -9.17 1.95
C ALA A 8 40.21 -10.58 2.20
N ASN A 9 41.07 -11.56 2.50
CA ASN A 9 40.64 -12.92 2.84
C ASN A 9 39.85 -12.98 4.15
N TYR A 10 40.23 -12.20 5.17
CA TYR A 10 39.47 -12.10 6.42
C TYR A 10 38.05 -11.62 6.16
N ILE A 11 37.90 -10.52 5.42
CA ILE A 11 36.60 -9.92 5.09
C ILE A 11 35.77 -10.88 4.23
N GLU A 12 36.41 -11.59 3.29
CA GLU A 12 35.73 -12.59 2.47
C GLU A 12 35.19 -13.74 3.32
N GLU A 13 35.97 -14.24 4.29
CA GLU A 13 35.52 -15.30 5.19
C GLU A 13 34.38 -14.84 6.11
N VAL A 14 34.42 -13.59 6.60
CA VAL A 14 33.28 -12.99 7.33
C VAL A 14 32.03 -12.95 6.45
N CYS A 15 32.15 -12.43 5.22
CA CYS A 15 31.03 -12.33 4.28
C CYS A 15 30.46 -13.69 3.89
N ARG A 16 31.29 -14.74 3.82
CA ARG A 16 30.88 -16.11 3.51
C ARG A 16 29.90 -16.67 4.54
N GLN A 17 30.00 -16.24 5.79
CA GLN A 17 29.05 -16.65 6.85
C GLN A 17 27.69 -15.93 6.74
N ILE A 18 27.58 -14.89 5.92
CA ILE A 18 26.40 -14.04 5.81
C ILE A 18 25.59 -14.42 4.57
N ALA A 19 24.44 -15.08 4.77
CA ALA A 19 23.59 -15.51 3.66
C ALA A 19 23.03 -14.35 2.79
N SER A 20 22.84 -13.16 3.37
CA SER A 20 22.28 -12.02 2.65
C SER A 20 23.37 -11.30 1.85
N LYS A 21 23.47 -11.59 0.56
CA LYS A 21 24.46 -10.94 -0.33
C LYS A 21 24.23 -9.43 -0.49
N GLU A 22 23.02 -8.94 -0.23
CA GLU A 22 22.68 -7.52 -0.34
C GLU A 22 23.44 -6.64 0.66
N VAL A 23 23.91 -7.20 1.79
CA VAL A 23 24.67 -6.45 2.81
C VAL A 23 26.18 -6.54 2.64
N HIS A 24 26.69 -7.47 1.81
CA HIS A 24 28.12 -7.70 1.65
C HIS A 24 28.91 -6.43 1.29
N PRO A 25 28.46 -5.56 0.35
CA PRO A 25 29.20 -4.34 0.04
C PRO A 25 29.29 -3.38 1.21
N ALA A 26 28.24 -3.30 2.03
CA ALA A 26 28.19 -2.42 3.20
C ALA A 26 29.13 -2.91 4.30
N ILE A 27 29.06 -4.21 4.59
CA ILE A 27 29.89 -4.86 5.60
C ILE A 27 31.36 -4.84 5.19
N ARG A 28 31.68 -5.06 3.91
CA ARG A 28 33.04 -4.93 3.41
C ARG A 28 33.58 -3.52 3.65
N LEU A 29 32.83 -2.49 3.29
CA LEU A 29 33.25 -1.10 3.47
C LEU A 29 33.45 -0.75 4.96
N GLU A 30 32.54 -1.18 5.83
CA GLU A 30 32.62 -0.94 7.27
C GLU A 30 33.84 -1.65 7.90
N LEU A 31 34.07 -2.92 7.53
CA LEU A 31 35.23 -3.67 8.00
C LEU A 31 36.54 -3.09 7.45
N GLU A 32 36.60 -2.70 6.17
CA GLU A 32 37.75 -2.01 5.58
C GLU A 32 38.06 -0.70 6.33
N GLY A 33 37.03 0.07 6.69
CA GLY A 33 37.17 1.27 7.51
C GLY A 33 37.73 0.99 8.90
N HIS A 34 37.18 0.00 9.62
CA HIS A 34 37.67 -0.40 10.93
C HIS A 34 39.11 -0.94 10.90
N PHE A 35 39.46 -1.72 9.88
CA PHE A 35 40.84 -2.17 9.68
C PHE A 35 41.78 -0.98 9.44
N ALA A 36 41.38 -0.03 8.59
CA ALA A 36 42.20 1.16 8.30
C ALA A 36 42.45 2.00 9.56
N GLU A 37 41.42 2.21 10.38
CA GLU A 37 41.51 2.93 11.67
C GLU A 37 42.47 2.21 12.63
N LYS A 38 42.27 0.91 12.87
CA LYS A 38 43.14 0.13 13.77
C LYS A 38 44.60 0.07 13.32
N ILE A 39 44.83 -0.08 12.02
CA ILE A 39 46.19 -0.11 11.47
C ILE A 39 46.88 1.26 11.68
N ALA A 40 46.15 2.36 11.55
CA ALA A 40 46.67 3.69 11.85
C ALA A 40 47.05 3.83 13.32
N ASP A 41 46.18 3.39 14.24
CA ASP A 41 46.44 3.43 15.69
C ASP A 41 47.73 2.65 16.05
N TYR A 42 47.92 1.45 15.51
CA TYR A 42 49.12 0.66 15.75
C TYR A 42 50.38 1.27 15.11
N ARG A 43 50.25 1.91 13.95
CA ARG A 43 51.38 2.65 13.36
C ARG A 43 51.78 3.84 14.23
N GLU A 44 50.82 4.59 14.76
CA GLU A 44 51.11 5.69 15.70
C GLU A 44 51.75 5.21 17.00
N ALA A 45 51.37 4.02 17.47
CA ALA A 45 51.99 3.35 18.60
C ALA A 45 53.41 2.79 18.30
N GLY A 46 53.95 3.01 17.09
CA GLY A 46 55.33 2.67 16.72
C GLY A 46 55.52 1.25 16.18
N TYR A 47 54.44 0.52 15.86
CA TYR A 47 54.55 -0.81 15.25
C TYR A 47 54.98 -0.71 13.78
N SER A 48 55.74 -1.70 13.31
CA SER A 48 55.98 -1.87 11.88
C SER A 48 54.67 -2.17 11.15
N GLU A 49 54.59 -1.84 9.86
CA GLU A 49 53.38 -2.06 9.07
C GLU A 49 52.86 -3.51 9.12
N GLU A 50 53.78 -4.47 9.12
CA GLU A 50 53.43 -5.88 9.23
C GLU A 50 52.87 -6.26 10.60
N ALA A 51 53.45 -5.70 11.67
CA ALA A 51 53.01 -5.95 13.03
C ALA A 51 51.68 -5.26 13.32
N ALA A 52 51.46 -4.06 12.77
CA ALA A 52 50.20 -3.33 12.85
C ALA A 52 49.04 -4.11 12.20
N ILE A 53 49.25 -4.66 11.01
CA ILE A 53 48.22 -5.46 10.31
C ILE A 53 47.94 -6.78 11.07
N ALA A 54 48.99 -7.45 11.54
CA ALA A 54 48.82 -8.68 12.32
C ALA A 54 48.03 -8.43 13.61
N GLN A 55 48.31 -7.32 14.31
CA GLN A 55 47.57 -6.96 15.51
C GLN A 55 46.14 -6.51 15.23
N ALA A 56 45.90 -5.73 14.17
CA ALA A 56 44.55 -5.35 13.79
C ALA A 56 43.68 -6.59 13.48
N ILE A 57 44.23 -7.61 12.82
CA ILE A 57 43.51 -8.89 12.59
C ILE A 57 43.26 -9.63 13.90
N ALA A 58 44.28 -9.74 14.77
CA ALA A 58 44.14 -10.44 16.05
C ALA A 58 43.09 -9.77 16.96
N GLU A 59 43.03 -8.44 16.98
CA GLU A 59 42.10 -7.67 17.78
C GLU A 59 40.66 -7.74 17.25
N MET A 60 40.48 -7.83 15.92
CA MET A 60 39.16 -8.03 15.32
C MET A 60 38.54 -9.37 15.74
N GLY A 61 39.35 -10.40 15.97
CA GLY A 61 38.92 -11.70 16.47
C GLY A 61 38.71 -12.75 15.37
N ASP A 62 37.89 -13.77 15.64
CA ASP A 62 37.64 -14.86 14.69
C ASP A 62 36.62 -14.44 13.61
N PRO A 63 36.99 -14.50 12.31
CA PRO A 63 36.09 -14.08 11.22
C PRO A 63 34.80 -14.91 11.16
N VAL A 64 34.84 -16.19 11.57
CA VAL A 64 33.65 -17.05 11.55
C VAL A 64 32.64 -16.61 12.62
N SER A 65 33.12 -16.32 13.83
CA SER A 65 32.28 -15.82 14.93
C SER A 65 31.62 -14.48 14.60
N ILE A 66 32.38 -13.53 14.06
CA ILE A 66 31.88 -12.21 13.64
C ILE A 66 30.89 -12.36 12.50
N GLY A 67 31.21 -13.19 11.51
CA GLY A 67 30.33 -13.49 10.39
C GLY A 67 28.98 -14.05 10.85
N ARG A 68 28.95 -14.93 11.85
CA ARG A 68 27.70 -15.44 12.45
C ARG A 68 26.91 -14.37 13.19
N GLN A 69 27.57 -13.49 13.95
CA GLN A 69 26.90 -12.38 14.65
C GLN A 69 26.29 -11.40 13.64
N LEU A 70 27.05 -11.03 12.61
CA LEU A 70 26.58 -10.17 11.51
C LEU A 70 25.45 -10.83 10.71
N HIS A 71 25.50 -12.15 10.50
CA HIS A 71 24.41 -12.89 9.88
C HIS A 71 23.11 -12.79 10.69
N GLN A 72 23.17 -12.97 12.02
CA GLN A 72 21.99 -12.85 12.88
C GLN A 72 21.42 -11.43 12.91
N ALA A 73 22.29 -10.41 12.90
CA ALA A 73 21.90 -9.01 12.85
C ALA A 73 21.20 -8.64 11.53
N HIS A 74 21.67 -9.16 10.40
CA HIS A 74 21.19 -8.82 9.06
C HIS A 74 20.26 -9.87 8.43
N LYS A 75 19.80 -10.85 9.22
CA LYS A 75 18.88 -11.89 8.73
C LYS A 75 17.54 -11.27 8.32
N PRO A 76 17.07 -11.49 7.07
CA PRO A 76 15.76 -11.02 6.64
C PRO A 76 14.65 -11.54 7.56
N ARG A 77 13.83 -10.63 8.11
CA ARG A 77 12.70 -10.99 8.99
C ARG A 77 11.38 -10.77 8.26
N MET A 78 10.57 -11.81 8.19
CA MET A 78 9.22 -11.75 7.60
C MET A 78 8.17 -11.57 8.69
N GLU A 79 7.16 -10.73 8.44
CA GLU A 79 5.97 -10.62 9.30
C GLU A 79 4.92 -11.63 8.88
N TRP A 80 5.12 -12.89 9.27
CA TRP A 80 4.22 -14.00 8.89
C TRP A 80 2.75 -13.78 9.26
N SER A 81 2.48 -13.03 10.32
CA SER A 81 1.09 -12.71 10.69
C SER A 81 0.37 -11.85 9.63
N ILE A 82 1.09 -10.98 8.90
CA ILE A 82 0.48 -10.17 7.82
C ILE A 82 0.10 -11.09 6.66
N VAL A 83 1.02 -11.99 6.29
CA VAL A 83 0.78 -13.00 5.23
C VAL A 83 -0.39 -13.90 5.59
N ALA A 84 -0.45 -14.39 6.83
CA ALA A 84 -1.53 -15.23 7.31
C ALA A 84 -2.89 -14.51 7.25
N MET A 85 -2.95 -13.24 7.66
CA MET A 85 -4.19 -12.46 7.54
C MET A 85 -4.64 -12.27 6.11
N ILE A 86 -3.73 -11.93 5.20
CA ILE A 86 -4.05 -11.76 3.78
C ILE A 86 -4.60 -13.09 3.24
N ALA A 87 -3.97 -14.22 3.56
CA ALA A 87 -4.45 -15.54 3.16
C ALA A 87 -5.86 -15.83 3.71
N ILE A 88 -6.15 -15.49 4.97
CA ILE A 88 -7.50 -15.60 5.54
C ILE A 88 -8.50 -14.72 4.77
N LEU A 89 -8.17 -13.46 4.49
CA LEU A 89 -9.05 -12.54 3.76
C LEU A 89 -9.31 -13.02 2.32
N LEU A 90 -8.28 -13.57 1.65
CA LEU A 90 -8.44 -14.21 0.34
C LEU A 90 -9.37 -15.42 0.43
N GLY A 91 -9.17 -16.28 1.44
CA GLY A 91 -10.04 -17.45 1.68
C GLY A 91 -11.49 -17.06 1.90
N VAL A 92 -11.75 -16.04 2.73
CA VAL A 92 -13.10 -15.48 2.93
C VAL A 92 -13.65 -14.90 1.62
N GLY A 93 -12.82 -14.21 0.84
CA GLY A 93 -13.18 -13.73 -0.49
C GLY A 93 -13.61 -14.84 -1.44
N LEU A 94 -12.84 -15.92 -1.51
CA LEU A 94 -13.15 -17.07 -2.37
C LEU A 94 -14.42 -17.78 -1.90
N LEU A 95 -14.58 -17.98 -0.58
CA LEU A 95 -15.80 -18.56 0.00
C LEU A 95 -17.04 -17.71 -0.33
N THR A 96 -16.91 -16.38 -0.26
CA THR A 96 -18.00 -15.46 -0.60
C THR A 96 -18.35 -15.52 -2.08
N MET A 97 -17.35 -15.58 -2.98
CA MET A 97 -17.59 -15.75 -4.41
C MET A 97 -18.22 -17.10 -4.73
N PHE A 98 -17.85 -18.16 -4.01
CA PHE A 98 -18.46 -19.48 -4.15
C PHE A 98 -19.93 -19.46 -3.71
N SER A 99 -20.24 -18.76 -2.61
CA SER A 99 -21.62 -18.53 -2.17
C SER A 99 -22.43 -17.78 -3.24
N LEU A 100 -21.91 -16.68 -3.77
CA LEU A 100 -22.57 -15.91 -4.84
C LEU A 100 -22.77 -16.74 -6.12
N HIS A 101 -21.79 -17.54 -6.49
CA HIS A 101 -21.89 -18.45 -7.62
C HIS A 101 -23.06 -19.42 -7.45
N THR A 102 -23.23 -20.02 -6.25
CA THR A 102 -24.38 -20.90 -5.98
C THR A 102 -25.71 -20.16 -5.97
N ALA A 103 -25.74 -18.90 -5.51
CA ALA A 103 -26.94 -18.09 -5.48
C ALA A 103 -27.41 -17.68 -6.89
N MET A 104 -26.48 -17.23 -7.73
CA MET A 104 -26.76 -16.62 -9.04
C MET A 104 -26.60 -17.56 -10.24
N VAL A 105 -26.04 -18.77 -10.06
CA VAL A 105 -25.71 -19.72 -11.13
C VAL A 105 -24.81 -19.06 -12.20
N ASN A 106 -23.71 -18.44 -11.75
CA ASN A 106 -22.75 -17.78 -12.62
C ASN A 106 -21.37 -18.44 -12.51
N ASP A 107 -21.06 -19.31 -13.46
CA ASP A 107 -19.85 -20.13 -13.47
C ASP A 107 -18.55 -19.32 -13.51
N LYS A 108 -18.59 -18.08 -14.02
CA LYS A 108 -17.38 -17.28 -14.25
C LYS A 108 -16.87 -16.53 -13.03
N LEU A 109 -17.67 -16.35 -11.97
CA LEU A 109 -17.28 -15.55 -10.80
C LEU A 109 -16.08 -16.15 -10.05
N VAL A 110 -16.13 -17.46 -9.79
CA VAL A 110 -15.07 -18.16 -9.06
C VAL A 110 -13.82 -18.28 -9.93
N GLU A 111 -13.98 -18.64 -11.21
CA GLU A 111 -12.88 -18.74 -12.16
C GLU A 111 -12.12 -17.41 -12.27
N ASN A 112 -12.84 -16.31 -12.50
CA ASN A 112 -12.25 -14.98 -12.59
C ASN A 112 -11.52 -14.60 -11.31
N LYS A 113 -12.12 -14.86 -10.13
CA LYS A 113 -11.48 -14.59 -8.84
C LYS A 113 -10.17 -15.37 -8.68
N LEU A 114 -10.15 -16.65 -9.06
CA LEU A 114 -8.95 -17.49 -9.01
C LEU A 114 -7.85 -16.97 -9.94
N VAL A 115 -8.21 -16.56 -11.17
CA VAL A 115 -7.25 -15.93 -12.11
C VAL A 115 -6.64 -14.66 -11.50
N GLY A 116 -7.46 -13.79 -10.91
CA GLY A 116 -6.98 -12.60 -10.22
C GLY A 116 -6.07 -12.90 -9.04
N MET A 117 -6.40 -13.92 -8.24
CA MET A 117 -5.56 -14.39 -7.14
C MET A 117 -4.22 -14.95 -7.62
N LEU A 118 -4.21 -15.72 -8.72
CA LEU A 118 -3.01 -16.31 -9.29
C LEU A 118 -2.07 -15.21 -9.79
N ILE A 119 -2.58 -14.29 -10.64
CA ILE A 119 -1.81 -13.16 -11.17
C ILE A 119 -1.30 -12.28 -10.02
N GLY A 120 -2.17 -11.97 -9.05
CA GLY A 120 -1.82 -11.19 -7.87
C GLY A 120 -0.73 -11.87 -7.02
N SER A 121 -0.76 -13.19 -6.86
CA SER A 121 0.24 -13.94 -6.11
C SER A 121 1.59 -13.97 -6.82
N ILE A 122 1.60 -14.14 -8.15
CA ILE A 122 2.82 -14.03 -8.95
C ILE A 122 3.43 -12.64 -8.77
N LEU A 123 2.63 -11.57 -8.91
CA LEU A 123 3.11 -10.20 -8.77
C LEU A 123 3.58 -9.89 -7.35
N PHE A 124 2.88 -10.38 -6.33
CA PHE A 124 3.28 -10.31 -4.93
C PHE A 124 4.68 -10.90 -4.72
N VAL A 125 4.93 -12.11 -5.23
CA VAL A 125 6.24 -12.79 -5.08
C VAL A 125 7.33 -12.00 -5.83
N LEU A 126 7.07 -11.60 -7.08
CA LEU A 126 8.03 -10.82 -7.86
C LEU A 126 8.45 -9.53 -7.14
N ILE A 127 7.49 -8.77 -6.62
CA ILE A 127 7.75 -7.53 -5.89
C ILE A 127 8.41 -7.81 -4.55
N LEU A 128 8.00 -8.87 -3.83
CA LEU A 128 8.58 -9.28 -2.56
C LEU A 128 10.09 -9.57 -2.66
N PHE A 129 10.58 -10.08 -3.79
CA PHE A 129 12.01 -10.32 -4.01
C PHE A 129 12.74 -9.21 -4.76
N SER A 130 12.01 -8.25 -5.33
CA SER A 130 12.59 -7.09 -6.03
C SER A 130 13.35 -6.15 -5.09
N ASN A 131 14.03 -5.12 -5.62
CA ASN A 131 14.61 -4.07 -4.79
C ASN A 131 13.78 -2.78 -4.78
N TYR A 132 12.95 -2.57 -3.74
CA TYR A 132 12.11 -1.37 -3.64
C TYR A 132 12.89 -0.07 -3.69
N ARG A 133 14.16 -0.02 -3.24
CA ARG A 133 14.98 1.20 -3.28
C ARG A 133 15.26 1.67 -4.71
N LYS A 134 15.20 0.78 -5.70
CA LYS A 134 15.32 1.18 -7.12
C LYS A 134 14.19 2.13 -7.53
N LEU A 135 13.00 1.95 -6.96
CA LEU A 135 11.81 2.75 -7.24
C LEU A 135 11.98 4.21 -6.84
N LEU A 136 12.80 4.49 -5.82
CA LEU A 136 13.11 5.84 -5.36
C LEU A 136 13.65 6.73 -6.49
N LYS A 137 14.55 6.19 -7.33
CA LYS A 137 15.15 6.93 -8.46
C LYS A 137 14.11 7.28 -9.54
N TYR A 138 13.11 6.42 -9.72
CA TYR A 138 12.10 6.57 -10.77
C TYR A 138 10.85 7.33 -10.32
N SER A 139 10.77 7.75 -9.06
CA SER A 139 9.57 8.36 -8.46
C SER A 139 9.00 9.53 -9.26
N ARG A 140 9.84 10.44 -9.76
CA ARG A 140 9.38 11.59 -10.57
C ARG A 140 8.84 11.16 -11.93
N TYR A 141 9.51 10.21 -12.59
CA TYR A 141 9.05 9.67 -13.87
C TYR A 141 7.74 8.90 -13.69
N LEU A 142 7.60 8.13 -12.62
CA LEU A 142 6.35 7.44 -12.29
C LEU A 142 5.21 8.42 -12.07
N TYR A 143 5.44 9.51 -11.33
CA TYR A 143 4.43 10.57 -11.13
C TYR A 143 3.98 11.19 -12.46
N LEU A 144 4.93 11.64 -13.29
CA LEU A 144 4.63 12.29 -14.57
C LEU A 144 3.96 11.32 -15.55
N ALA A 145 4.44 10.08 -15.65
CA ALA A 145 3.83 9.05 -16.48
C ALA A 145 2.39 8.77 -16.04
N THR A 146 2.14 8.64 -14.73
CA THR A 146 0.78 8.44 -14.20
C THR A 146 -0.12 9.62 -14.55
N LEU A 147 0.38 10.85 -14.44
CA LEU A 147 -0.38 12.05 -14.79
C LEU A 147 -0.75 12.09 -16.28
N ILE A 148 0.21 11.80 -17.16
CA ILE A 148 0.01 11.80 -18.61
C ILE A 148 -0.97 10.70 -19.03
N VAL A 149 -0.79 9.48 -18.52
CA VAL A 149 -1.68 8.36 -18.86
C VAL A 149 -3.08 8.57 -18.30
N LEU A 150 -3.20 9.15 -17.10
CA LEU A 150 -4.51 9.53 -16.57
C LEU A 150 -5.18 10.56 -17.48
N LEU A 151 -4.50 11.67 -17.81
CA LEU A 151 -5.03 12.69 -18.72
C LEU A 151 -5.44 12.09 -20.08
N PHE A 152 -4.60 11.22 -20.65
CA PHE A 152 -4.91 10.52 -21.90
C PHE A 152 -6.15 9.65 -21.78
N THR A 153 -6.28 8.89 -20.68
CA THR A 153 -7.44 8.02 -20.42
C THR A 153 -8.71 8.84 -20.28
N LEU A 154 -8.66 9.98 -19.58
CA LEU A 154 -9.85 10.84 -19.42
C LEU A 154 -10.32 11.46 -20.74
N HIS A 155 -9.41 11.74 -21.67
CA HIS A 155 -9.75 12.36 -22.95
C HIS A 155 -10.10 11.36 -24.06
N ASN A 156 -9.39 10.22 -24.12
CA ASN A 156 -9.46 9.26 -25.22
C ASN A 156 -9.93 7.85 -24.78
N GLY A 157 -10.21 7.65 -23.49
CA GLY A 157 -10.60 6.35 -22.96
C GLY A 157 -11.99 5.92 -23.44
N GLU A 158 -12.16 4.62 -23.62
CA GLU A 158 -13.45 4.04 -23.96
C GLU A 158 -14.37 4.06 -22.74
N MET A 159 -15.60 4.54 -22.92
CA MET A 159 -16.57 4.64 -21.83
C MET A 159 -17.18 3.28 -21.53
N LEU A 160 -16.93 2.75 -20.34
CA LEU A 160 -17.58 1.55 -19.81
C LEU A 160 -18.30 1.92 -18.52
N ASN A 161 -19.63 1.81 -18.53
CA ASN A 161 -20.51 2.25 -17.43
C ASN A 161 -20.27 3.71 -17.00
N GLY A 162 -20.00 4.60 -17.98
CA GLY A 162 -19.73 6.02 -17.74
C GLY A 162 -18.36 6.32 -17.12
N ILE A 163 -17.46 5.34 -17.07
CA ILE A 163 -16.08 5.51 -16.59
C ILE A 163 -15.12 5.30 -17.77
N PRO A 164 -14.16 6.22 -18.01
CA PRO A 164 -13.19 6.07 -19.06
C PRO A 164 -12.17 4.96 -18.74
N HIS A 165 -12.00 4.02 -19.67
CA HIS A 165 -11.03 2.93 -19.58
C HIS A 165 -9.95 3.09 -20.65
N LEU A 166 -8.73 2.74 -20.28
CA LEU A 166 -7.61 2.70 -21.21
C LEU A 166 -7.65 1.38 -21.98
N ALA A 167 -7.80 1.46 -23.30
CA ALA A 167 -7.70 0.30 -24.17
C ALA A 167 -6.23 -0.10 -24.37
N ILE A 168 -5.89 -1.33 -24.00
CA ILE A 168 -4.57 -1.95 -24.22
C ILE A 168 -4.80 -3.23 -25.02
N GLY A 169 -4.68 -3.13 -26.34
CA GLY A 169 -5.03 -4.23 -27.25
C GLY A 169 -6.52 -4.57 -27.13
N SER A 170 -6.84 -5.80 -26.73
CA SER A 170 -8.21 -6.26 -26.49
C SER A 170 -8.71 -6.07 -25.05
N THR A 171 -7.87 -5.53 -24.15
CA THR A 171 -8.22 -5.40 -22.72
C THR A 171 -8.50 -3.95 -22.34
N LEU A 172 -9.57 -3.73 -21.58
CA LEU A 172 -9.92 -2.43 -21.00
C LEU A 172 -9.42 -2.34 -19.55
N VAL A 173 -8.57 -1.35 -19.27
CA VAL A 173 -8.02 -1.13 -17.93
C VAL A 173 -8.56 0.15 -17.33
N ASN A 174 -9.16 0.06 -16.14
CA ASN A 174 -9.57 1.23 -15.38
C ASN A 174 -8.34 1.95 -14.79
N PHE A 175 -7.73 2.85 -15.58
CA PHE A 175 -6.56 3.60 -15.14
C PHE A 175 -6.90 4.64 -14.06
N VAL A 176 -8.14 5.14 -14.04
CA VAL A 176 -8.62 6.07 -13.00
C VAL A 176 -8.49 5.43 -11.62
N ALA A 177 -8.95 4.19 -11.45
CA ALA A 177 -8.85 3.42 -10.22
C ALA A 177 -7.40 3.03 -9.85
N LEU A 178 -6.53 2.87 -10.86
CA LEU A 178 -5.11 2.55 -10.67
C LEU A 178 -4.30 3.77 -10.21
N SER A 179 -4.67 4.97 -10.66
CA SER A 179 -3.85 6.16 -10.52
C SER A 179 -3.52 6.57 -9.07
N PRO A 180 -4.41 6.47 -8.05
CA PRO A 180 -4.05 6.81 -6.68
C PRO A 180 -2.93 5.92 -6.12
N PHE A 181 -2.87 4.66 -6.54
CA PHE A 181 -1.83 3.72 -6.13
C PHE A 181 -0.46 4.17 -6.64
N LEU A 182 -0.38 4.47 -7.94
CA LEU A 182 0.85 4.91 -8.58
C LEU A 182 1.30 6.29 -8.07
N PHE A 183 0.38 7.24 -7.92
CA PHE A 183 0.68 8.56 -7.35
C PHE A 183 1.21 8.44 -5.93
N THR A 184 0.61 7.61 -5.08
CA THR A 184 1.05 7.44 -3.69
C THR A 184 2.48 6.88 -3.63
N VAL A 185 2.77 5.86 -4.43
CA VAL A 185 4.11 5.26 -4.52
C VAL A 185 5.15 6.28 -5.02
N ALA A 186 4.78 7.06 -6.05
CA ALA A 186 5.64 8.10 -6.59
C ALA A 186 5.87 9.24 -5.58
N LEU A 187 4.82 9.72 -4.93
CA LEU A 187 4.88 10.79 -3.93
C LEU A 187 5.70 10.40 -2.72
N ALA A 188 5.59 9.15 -2.23
CA ALA A 188 6.44 8.66 -1.14
C ALA A 188 7.93 8.82 -1.45
N GLY A 189 8.36 8.53 -2.69
CA GLY A 189 9.75 8.69 -3.11
C GLY A 189 10.15 10.14 -3.34
N ILE A 190 9.26 10.96 -3.89
CA ILE A 190 9.47 12.41 -4.04
C ILE A 190 9.64 13.07 -2.66
N PHE A 191 8.77 12.74 -1.70
CA PHE A 191 8.76 13.28 -0.34
C PHE A 191 9.98 12.85 0.47
N ALA A 192 10.48 11.63 0.24
CA ALA A 192 11.72 11.13 0.84
C ALA A 192 12.94 11.97 0.46
N GLN A 193 12.97 12.53 -0.76
CA GLN A 193 14.08 13.34 -1.29
C GLN A 193 13.90 14.86 -1.05
N TRP A 194 12.80 15.30 -0.47
CA TRP A 194 12.54 16.72 -0.26
C TRP A 194 13.31 17.31 0.92
N ASN A 195 13.79 18.54 0.72
CA ASN A 195 14.18 19.42 1.80
C ASN A 195 12.94 20.15 2.35
N TRP A 196 12.44 19.70 3.50
CA TRP A 196 11.20 20.18 4.12
C TRP A 196 11.34 21.53 4.82
N ASN A 197 12.56 22.05 4.96
CA ASN A 197 12.83 23.35 5.57
C ASN A 197 12.74 24.53 4.60
N GLY A 198 12.48 24.28 3.31
CA GLY A 198 12.39 25.33 2.29
C GLY A 198 11.19 26.27 2.48
N ARG A 199 11.39 27.57 2.20
CA ARG A 199 10.35 28.61 2.28
C ARG A 199 9.11 28.32 1.41
N HIS A 200 9.29 27.64 0.28
CA HIS A 200 8.23 27.37 -0.70
C HIS A 200 7.62 25.97 -0.60
N ILE A 201 7.83 25.25 0.52
CA ILE A 201 7.39 23.86 0.68
C ILE A 201 5.87 23.68 0.55
N THR A 202 5.07 24.64 1.04
CA THR A 202 3.60 24.62 0.90
C THR A 202 3.18 24.68 -0.57
N TRP A 203 3.73 25.63 -1.34
CA TRP A 203 3.40 25.75 -2.77
C TRP A 203 3.89 24.57 -3.58
N ARG A 204 5.05 24.02 -3.23
CA ARG A 204 5.55 22.79 -3.83
C ARG A 204 4.61 21.61 -3.56
N ALA A 205 4.15 21.44 -2.32
CA ALA A 205 3.17 20.40 -1.99
C ALA A 205 1.88 20.57 -2.80
N LEU A 206 1.35 21.79 -2.90
CA LEU A 206 0.15 22.07 -3.69
C LEU A 206 0.36 21.79 -5.19
N ALA A 207 1.52 22.09 -5.75
CA ALA A 207 1.84 21.79 -7.15
C ALA A 207 1.82 20.29 -7.48
N TYR A 208 2.13 19.42 -6.50
CA TYR A 208 2.03 17.96 -6.65
C TYR A 208 0.65 17.40 -6.24
N PHE A 209 -0.20 18.19 -5.58
CA PHE A 209 -1.53 17.78 -5.19
C PHE A 209 -2.59 18.16 -6.25
N LEU A 210 -2.53 19.40 -6.74
CA LEU A 210 -3.58 19.99 -7.56
C LEU A 210 -3.80 19.27 -8.90
N PRO A 211 -2.78 18.91 -9.69
CA PRO A 211 -3.04 18.30 -10.99
C PRO A 211 -3.77 16.95 -10.89
N PRO A 212 -3.33 15.97 -10.07
CA PRO A 212 -4.12 14.75 -9.86
C PRO A 212 -5.49 15.02 -9.23
N CYS A 213 -5.59 15.98 -8.30
CA CYS A 213 -6.87 16.35 -7.68
C CYS A 213 -7.89 16.81 -8.72
N LEU A 214 -7.50 17.68 -9.65
CA LEU A 214 -8.41 18.21 -10.68
C LEU A 214 -8.84 17.12 -11.66
N LEU A 215 -7.90 16.27 -12.11
CA LEU A 215 -8.21 15.16 -13.02
C LEU A 215 -9.10 14.10 -12.37
N LEU A 216 -8.94 13.84 -11.07
CA LEU A 216 -9.80 12.89 -10.35
C LEU A 216 -11.15 13.50 -9.97
N ALA A 217 -11.23 14.81 -9.80
CA ALA A 217 -12.48 15.52 -9.48
C ALA A 217 -13.42 15.66 -10.68
N SER A 218 -12.89 15.68 -11.91
CA SER A 218 -13.73 15.71 -13.12
C SER A 218 -14.50 14.41 -13.35
N GLU A 219 -14.13 13.34 -12.65
CA GLU A 219 -14.72 12.02 -12.79
C GLU A 219 -15.80 11.73 -11.74
N GLN A 220 -16.73 10.83 -12.09
CA GLN A 220 -17.80 10.40 -11.17
C GLN A 220 -17.30 9.47 -10.04
N GLN A 221 -16.00 9.14 -10.03
CA GLN A 221 -15.37 8.27 -9.02
C GLN A 221 -14.83 9.06 -7.82
N THR A 222 -15.71 9.73 -7.07
CA THR A 222 -15.36 10.57 -5.91
C THR A 222 -14.47 9.86 -4.89
N PHE A 223 -14.60 8.54 -4.74
CA PHE A 223 -13.77 7.78 -3.80
C PHE A 223 -12.28 7.77 -4.18
N MET A 224 -11.93 7.77 -5.47
CA MET A 224 -10.51 7.78 -5.89
C MET A 224 -9.84 9.11 -5.53
N LEU A 225 -10.59 10.21 -5.61
CA LEU A 225 -10.14 11.52 -5.11
C LEU A 225 -9.92 11.50 -3.59
N VAL A 226 -10.86 10.96 -2.82
CA VAL A 226 -10.75 10.82 -1.36
C VAL A 226 -9.55 9.92 -0.99
N LEU A 227 -9.35 8.84 -1.73
CA LEU A 227 -8.23 7.92 -1.53
C LEU A 227 -6.89 8.60 -1.78
N PHE A 228 -6.74 9.29 -2.93
CA PHE A 228 -5.54 10.06 -3.26
C PHE A 228 -5.28 11.17 -2.24
N GLY A 229 -6.29 11.97 -1.90
CA GLY A 229 -6.15 13.08 -0.95
C GLY A 229 -5.78 12.62 0.45
N SER A 230 -6.37 11.51 0.91
CA SER A 230 -6.01 10.90 2.18
C SER A 230 -4.57 10.38 2.15
N ALA A 231 -4.17 9.67 1.09
CA ALA A 231 -2.80 9.18 0.97
C ALA A 231 -1.78 10.33 0.95
N PHE A 232 -2.07 11.41 0.21
CA PHE A 232 -1.26 12.63 0.19
C PHE A 232 -1.11 13.25 1.57
N LEU A 233 -2.22 13.40 2.31
CA LEU A 233 -2.22 13.96 3.67
C LEU A 233 -1.41 13.11 4.66
N PHE A 234 -1.57 11.79 4.63
CA PHE A 234 -0.83 10.89 5.51
C PHE A 234 0.66 10.85 5.18
N LEU A 235 1.03 10.90 3.89
CA LEU A 235 2.44 11.03 3.47
C LEU A 235 3.05 12.36 3.94
N LEU A 236 2.28 13.45 3.86
CA LEU A 236 2.69 14.76 4.33
C LEU A 236 2.85 14.77 5.85
N ALA A 237 1.92 14.19 6.59
CA ALA A 237 1.96 14.08 8.06
C ALA A 237 3.09 13.17 8.55
N ALA A 238 3.46 12.13 7.80
CA ALA A 238 4.60 11.27 8.08
C ALA A 238 5.96 11.89 7.66
N SER A 239 5.95 13.03 6.98
CA SER A 239 7.15 13.77 6.61
C SER A 239 7.54 14.79 7.69
N PRO A 240 8.82 15.22 7.79
CA PRO A 240 9.29 16.19 8.77
C PRO A 240 8.89 17.62 8.38
N VAL A 241 7.58 17.86 8.21
CA VAL A 241 7.00 19.13 7.80
C VAL A 241 6.59 19.96 9.01
N LYS A 242 6.69 21.29 8.92
CA LYS A 242 6.21 22.20 9.97
C LYS A 242 4.68 22.12 10.08
N ARG A 243 4.15 22.16 11.32
CA ARG A 243 2.70 22.11 11.59
C ARG A 243 1.90 23.16 10.81
N ARG A 244 2.46 24.36 10.61
CA ARG A 244 1.83 25.43 9.80
C ARG A 244 1.60 25.01 8.34
N THR A 245 2.57 24.36 7.72
CA THR A 245 2.42 23.85 6.34
C THR A 245 1.43 22.71 6.28
N LEU A 246 1.45 21.78 7.25
CA LEU A 246 0.47 20.70 7.31
C LEU A 246 -0.96 21.25 7.38
N LEU A 247 -1.21 22.21 8.27
CA LEU A 247 -2.51 22.88 8.42
C LEU A 247 -2.92 23.66 7.17
N ALA A 248 -1.97 24.37 6.53
CA ALA A 248 -2.25 25.10 5.30
C ALA A 248 -2.65 24.16 4.16
N VAL A 249 -1.89 23.08 3.94
CA VAL A 249 -2.20 22.10 2.90
C VAL A 249 -3.50 21.35 3.20
N SER A 250 -3.75 20.95 4.45
CA SER A 250 -5.02 20.34 4.81
C SER A 250 -6.20 21.28 4.59
N GLY A 251 -6.04 22.58 4.89
CA GLY A 251 -7.03 23.61 4.59
C GLY A 251 -7.32 23.71 3.10
N TRP A 252 -6.29 23.67 2.25
CA TRP A 252 -6.46 23.64 0.79
C TRP A 252 -7.14 22.37 0.30
N ILE A 253 -6.79 21.19 0.83
CA ILE A 253 -7.44 19.93 0.45
C ILE A 253 -8.92 19.96 0.81
N ALA A 254 -9.26 20.47 2.01
CA ALA A 254 -10.65 20.65 2.43
C ALA A 254 -11.38 21.68 1.54
N ALA A 255 -10.74 22.81 1.22
CA ALA A 255 -11.29 23.82 0.32
C ALA A 255 -11.51 23.27 -1.10
N SER A 256 -10.57 22.47 -1.63
CA SER A 256 -10.72 21.78 -2.91
C SER A 256 -11.86 20.77 -2.87
N ALA A 257 -12.02 19.99 -1.80
CA ALA A 257 -13.15 19.07 -1.66
C ALA A 257 -14.49 19.82 -1.66
N SER A 258 -14.62 20.90 -0.88
CA SER A 258 -15.82 21.75 -0.86
C SER A 258 -16.06 22.44 -2.21
N GLY A 259 -15.00 22.94 -2.84
CA GLY A 259 -15.06 23.55 -4.16
C GLY A 259 -15.47 22.55 -5.24
N CYS A 260 -15.00 21.31 -5.16
CA CYS A 260 -15.44 20.26 -6.08
C CYS A 260 -16.92 19.91 -5.87
N VAL A 261 -17.38 19.84 -4.62
CA VAL A 261 -18.81 19.67 -4.33
C VAL A 261 -19.64 20.82 -4.89
N TYR A 262 -19.13 22.06 -4.86
CA TYR A 262 -19.85 23.23 -5.38
C TYR A 262 -19.78 23.39 -6.91
N LEU A 263 -18.64 23.08 -7.53
CA LEU A 263 -18.40 23.27 -8.96
C LEU A 263 -18.87 22.07 -9.79
N PHE A 264 -18.77 20.87 -9.24
CA PHE A 264 -19.15 19.61 -9.88
C PHE A 264 -20.40 18.98 -9.24
N SER A 265 -21.20 19.78 -8.51
CA SER A 265 -22.57 19.44 -8.09
C SER A 265 -23.47 19.32 -9.32
N SER A 266 -23.27 18.25 -10.09
CA SER A 266 -24.35 17.72 -10.89
C SER A 266 -25.52 17.39 -9.96
N PRO A 267 -26.78 17.51 -10.42
CA PRO A 267 -27.94 17.06 -9.66
C PRO A 267 -27.72 15.66 -9.07
N TYR A 268 -27.07 14.78 -9.83
CA TYR A 268 -26.70 13.43 -9.43
C TYR A 268 -25.77 13.35 -8.20
N MET A 269 -24.74 14.18 -8.10
CA MET A 269 -23.84 14.18 -6.94
C MET A 269 -24.57 14.67 -5.67
N LEU A 270 -25.36 15.74 -5.79
CA LEU A 270 -26.18 16.24 -4.68
C LEU A 270 -27.21 15.21 -4.22
N ASP A 271 -27.87 14.55 -5.18
CA ASP A 271 -28.83 13.50 -4.93
C ASP A 271 -28.25 12.33 -4.13
N ARG A 272 -26.99 11.99 -4.38
CA ARG A 272 -26.28 10.94 -3.66
C ARG A 272 -25.97 11.32 -2.21
N TRP A 273 -25.65 12.59 -1.95
CA TRP A 273 -25.47 13.10 -0.60
C TRP A 273 -26.79 13.17 0.16
N LEU A 274 -27.85 13.66 -0.49
CA LEU A 274 -29.20 13.71 0.10
C LEU A 274 -29.75 12.31 0.39
N ALA A 275 -29.55 11.36 -0.52
CA ALA A 275 -29.92 9.96 -0.32
C ALA A 275 -29.12 9.27 0.79
N TYR A 276 -27.90 9.74 1.08
CA TYR A 276 -27.13 9.27 2.23
C TYR A 276 -27.67 9.86 3.55
N LEU A 277 -27.91 11.17 3.60
CA LEU A 277 -28.35 11.87 4.81
C LEU A 277 -29.80 11.52 5.18
N SER A 278 -30.67 11.43 4.19
CA SER A 278 -32.12 11.20 4.36
C SER A 278 -32.63 10.18 3.32
N PRO A 279 -32.22 8.90 3.40
CA PRO A 279 -32.63 7.88 2.43
C PRO A 279 -34.15 7.70 2.34
N TYR A 280 -34.88 7.95 3.43
CA TYR A 280 -36.34 7.78 3.51
C TYR A 280 -37.13 8.91 2.84
N ASN A 281 -36.49 10.01 2.40
CA ASN A 281 -37.18 11.07 1.67
C ASN A 281 -37.57 10.61 0.25
N ASP A 282 -36.82 9.68 -0.32
CA ASP A 282 -37.12 9.04 -1.61
C ASP A 282 -36.77 7.55 -1.55
N PRO A 283 -37.61 6.73 -0.87
CA PRO A 283 -37.32 5.32 -0.61
C PRO A 283 -37.26 4.46 -1.88
N ASN A 284 -37.99 4.85 -2.92
CA ASN A 284 -38.11 4.08 -4.16
C ASN A 284 -37.17 4.60 -5.26
N GLY A 285 -36.60 5.79 -5.10
CA GLY A 285 -35.61 6.34 -6.01
C GLY A 285 -34.22 6.34 -5.39
N LYS A 286 -33.72 7.53 -5.06
CA LYS A 286 -32.30 7.76 -4.71
C LYS A 286 -31.88 7.05 -3.42
N GLY A 287 -32.80 6.92 -2.48
CA GLY A 287 -32.61 6.27 -1.19
C GLY A 287 -32.67 4.75 -1.23
N TYR A 288 -33.26 4.15 -2.27
CA TYR A 288 -33.57 2.72 -2.36
C TYR A 288 -32.40 1.82 -1.95
N LEU A 289 -31.25 1.96 -2.61
CA LEU A 289 -30.08 1.14 -2.35
C LEU A 289 -29.49 1.32 -0.93
N ALA A 290 -29.64 2.50 -0.31
CA ALA A 290 -29.21 2.70 1.08
C ALA A 290 -30.14 1.97 2.05
N ILE A 291 -31.44 1.99 1.79
CA ILE A 291 -32.45 1.26 2.56
C ILE A 291 -32.24 -0.24 2.41
N GLN A 292 -32.04 -0.75 1.19
CA GLN A 292 -31.85 -2.19 0.96
C GLN A 292 -30.56 -2.74 1.59
N MET A 293 -29.48 -1.96 1.63
CA MET A 293 -28.29 -2.35 2.40
C MET A 293 -28.61 -2.48 3.89
N LEU A 294 -29.30 -1.50 4.47
CA LEU A 294 -29.64 -1.52 5.89
C LEU A 294 -30.59 -2.69 6.21
N GLU A 295 -31.54 -2.98 5.32
CA GLU A 295 -32.47 -4.09 5.46
C GLU A 295 -31.76 -5.46 5.33
N ALA A 296 -30.78 -5.57 4.44
CA ALA A 296 -29.94 -6.77 4.34
C ALA A 296 -29.16 -7.03 5.65
N VAL A 297 -28.62 -5.98 6.27
CA VAL A 297 -27.92 -6.08 7.57
C VAL A 297 -28.90 -6.44 8.69
N ARG A 298 -30.10 -5.83 8.70
CA ARG A 298 -31.14 -6.09 9.72
C ARG A 298 -31.69 -7.51 9.64
N SER A 299 -31.98 -7.99 8.44
CA SER A 299 -32.54 -9.32 8.21
C SER A 299 -31.51 -10.44 8.39
N ALA A 300 -30.21 -10.17 8.35
CA ALA A 300 -29.16 -11.17 8.51
C ALA A 300 -29.19 -11.93 9.86
N GLY A 301 -29.60 -11.29 10.95
CA GLY A 301 -29.43 -11.85 12.29
C GLY A 301 -27.96 -12.16 12.63
N LEU A 302 -27.73 -12.99 13.65
CA LEU A 302 -26.36 -13.32 14.09
C LEU A 302 -25.62 -14.28 13.14
N TRP A 303 -26.35 -15.19 12.49
CA TRP A 303 -25.81 -16.32 11.72
C TRP A 303 -26.05 -16.24 10.21
N GLY A 304 -26.79 -15.23 9.75
CA GLY A 304 -27.08 -15.03 8.34
C GLY A 304 -28.26 -15.87 7.85
N GLN A 305 -28.55 -15.69 6.58
CA GLN A 305 -29.60 -16.41 5.83
C GLN A 305 -29.10 -17.71 5.21
N GLY A 306 -27.81 -18.02 5.36
CA GLY A 306 -27.20 -19.24 4.87
C GLY A 306 -26.36 -19.06 3.60
N PHE A 307 -25.54 -20.07 3.35
CA PHE A 307 -24.69 -20.15 2.16
C PHE A 307 -25.55 -20.25 0.89
N GLY A 308 -25.19 -19.49 -0.15
CA GLY A 308 -25.95 -19.44 -1.39
C GLY A 308 -27.27 -18.66 -1.31
N SER A 309 -27.48 -17.87 -0.24
CA SER A 309 -28.65 -17.00 -0.13
C SER A 309 -28.67 -15.95 -1.25
N ARG A 310 -29.86 -15.61 -1.75
CA ARG A 310 -30.06 -14.64 -2.83
C ARG A 310 -30.37 -13.26 -2.26
N LEU A 311 -29.64 -12.26 -2.75
CA LEU A 311 -29.81 -10.85 -2.37
C LEU A 311 -30.05 -10.00 -3.61
N ASP A 312 -31.15 -10.27 -4.30
CA ASP A 312 -31.48 -9.67 -5.60
C ASP A 312 -31.82 -8.17 -5.51
N THR A 313 -32.06 -7.66 -4.29
CA THR A 313 -32.38 -6.25 -4.02
C THR A 313 -31.18 -5.32 -4.17
N LEU A 314 -29.96 -5.85 -4.10
CA LEU A 314 -28.72 -5.11 -4.25
C LEU A 314 -27.99 -5.51 -5.55
N PRO A 315 -27.65 -4.56 -6.42
CA PRO A 315 -26.78 -4.84 -7.56
C PRO A 315 -25.34 -5.05 -7.07
N ALA A 316 -24.45 -5.58 -7.91
CA ALA A 316 -23.00 -5.56 -7.68
C ALA A 316 -22.57 -6.15 -6.30
N THR A 317 -23.26 -7.19 -5.84
CA THR A 317 -22.95 -7.91 -4.59
C THR A 317 -21.60 -8.63 -4.64
N GLU A 318 -21.09 -8.88 -5.84
CA GLU A 318 -19.77 -9.44 -6.08
C GLU A 318 -18.65 -8.39 -5.96
N THR A 319 -18.95 -7.10 -6.13
CA THR A 319 -17.95 -6.00 -6.09
C THR A 319 -18.14 -5.07 -4.89
N ASP A 320 -19.00 -4.08 -5.03
CA ASP A 320 -19.12 -2.93 -4.11
C ASP A 320 -19.90 -3.30 -2.85
N PHE A 321 -20.87 -4.20 -2.96
CA PHE A 321 -21.75 -4.61 -1.85
C PHE A 321 -21.42 -5.98 -1.26
N VAL A 322 -20.21 -6.48 -1.53
CA VAL A 322 -19.76 -7.80 -1.05
C VAL A 322 -19.79 -7.93 0.47
N PHE A 323 -19.54 -6.85 1.22
CA PHE A 323 -19.64 -6.88 2.68
C PHE A 323 -21.09 -7.00 3.17
N ALA A 324 -22.03 -6.32 2.50
CA ALA A 324 -23.45 -6.46 2.80
C ALA A 324 -23.94 -7.89 2.51
N TYR A 325 -23.51 -8.47 1.38
CA TYR A 325 -23.81 -9.87 1.05
C TYR A 325 -23.20 -10.85 2.08
N LEU A 326 -21.96 -10.59 2.53
CA LEU A 326 -21.29 -11.43 3.53
C LEU A 326 -22.06 -11.41 4.86
N ILE A 327 -22.49 -10.23 5.32
CA ILE A 327 -23.35 -10.12 6.50
C ILE A 327 -24.68 -10.85 6.26
N TYR A 328 -25.34 -10.62 5.12
CA TYR A 328 -26.60 -11.25 4.81
C TYR A 328 -26.51 -12.79 4.81
N SER A 329 -25.46 -13.35 4.22
CA SER A 329 -25.29 -14.81 4.09
C SER A 329 -24.75 -15.48 5.35
N PHE A 330 -23.76 -14.88 6.00
CA PHE A 330 -23.00 -15.50 7.11
C PHE A 330 -23.25 -14.85 8.48
N GLY A 331 -24.04 -13.77 8.52
CA GLY A 331 -24.49 -13.11 9.74
C GLY A 331 -23.58 -12.00 10.24
N LEU A 332 -24.11 -11.27 11.24
CA LEU A 332 -23.39 -10.20 11.92
C LEU A 332 -22.11 -10.70 12.61
N ALA A 333 -22.07 -11.96 13.07
CA ALA A 333 -20.87 -12.54 13.68
C ALA A 333 -19.69 -12.60 12.70
N ALA A 334 -19.95 -13.00 11.45
CA ALA A 334 -18.94 -13.02 10.39
C ALA A 334 -18.47 -11.60 10.03
N GLY A 335 -19.40 -10.64 9.95
CA GLY A 335 -19.07 -9.22 9.74
C GLY A 335 -18.20 -8.64 10.85
N ALA A 336 -18.53 -8.93 12.12
CA ALA A 336 -17.75 -8.49 13.28
C ALA A 336 -16.35 -9.13 13.32
N MET A 337 -16.25 -10.42 13.02
CA MET A 337 -14.96 -11.11 12.91
C MET A 337 -14.09 -10.47 11.83
N LEU A 338 -14.67 -10.14 10.67
CA LEU A 338 -13.95 -9.52 9.59
C LEU A 338 -13.44 -8.12 9.98
N PHE A 339 -14.30 -7.31 10.61
CA PHE A 339 -13.90 -6.00 11.14
C PHE A 339 -12.73 -6.12 12.14
N ALA A 340 -12.78 -7.10 13.04
CA ALA A 340 -11.71 -7.37 14.01
C ALA A 340 -10.39 -7.78 13.33
N ILE A 341 -10.44 -8.61 12.28
CA ILE A 341 -9.27 -8.95 11.45
C ILE A 341 -8.66 -7.68 10.84
N GLY A 342 -9.48 -6.78 10.30
CA GLY A 342 -9.06 -5.50 9.76
C GLY A 342 -8.34 -4.63 10.80
N LEU A 343 -8.92 -4.48 12.00
CA LEU A 343 -8.31 -3.72 13.10
C LEU A 343 -6.97 -4.32 13.55
N PHE A 344 -6.91 -5.63 13.69
CA PHE A 344 -5.68 -6.32 14.08
C PHE A 344 -4.59 -6.16 13.02
N LEU A 345 -4.95 -6.30 11.74
CA LEU A 345 -4.03 -6.08 10.61
C LEU A 345 -3.54 -4.63 10.56
N ALA A 346 -4.42 -3.63 10.75
CA ALA A 346 -4.05 -2.22 10.85
C ALA A 346 -3.07 -1.95 12.00
N GLY A 347 -3.34 -2.53 13.18
CA GLY A 347 -2.44 -2.42 14.34
C GLY A 347 -1.07 -3.06 14.10
N ARG A 348 -1.00 -4.16 13.35
CA ARG A 348 0.27 -4.77 12.92
C ARG A 348 1.01 -3.88 11.94
N TRP A 349 0.29 -3.21 11.05
CA TRP A 349 0.83 -2.31 10.05
C TRP A 349 1.45 -1.05 10.67
N ILE A 350 0.76 -0.43 11.62
CA ILE A 350 1.27 0.74 12.36
C ILE A 350 2.56 0.37 13.10
N ARG A 351 2.63 -0.82 13.71
CA ARG A 351 3.86 -1.34 14.32
C ARG A 351 4.97 -1.55 13.30
N ALA A 352 4.65 -2.01 12.10
CA ALA A 352 5.62 -2.19 11.02
C ALA A 352 6.23 -0.86 10.59
N ILE A 353 5.41 0.18 10.35
CA ILE A 353 5.86 1.54 9.99
C ILE A 353 6.86 2.05 11.02
N LYS A 354 6.54 1.96 12.33
CA LYS A 354 7.41 2.46 13.41
C LYS A 354 8.76 1.73 13.52
N ARG A 355 8.88 0.52 12.98
CA ARG A 355 10.11 -0.29 13.03
C ARG A 355 11.03 -0.07 11.83
N VAL A 356 10.54 0.53 10.75
CA VAL A 356 11.34 0.78 9.55
C VAL A 356 12.11 2.08 9.72
N LYS A 357 13.44 1.98 9.78
CA LYS A 357 14.35 3.13 9.90
C LYS A 357 14.54 3.88 8.58
N ASP A 358 14.41 3.19 7.44
CA ASP A 358 14.49 3.82 6.13
C ASP A 358 13.31 4.77 5.91
N ARG A 359 13.63 6.04 5.66
CA ARG A 359 12.63 7.09 5.46
C ARG A 359 11.73 6.82 4.26
N TYR A 360 12.30 6.35 3.15
CA TYR A 360 11.51 6.03 1.97
C TYR A 360 10.58 4.85 2.21
N GLY A 361 11.10 3.77 2.81
CA GLY A 361 10.30 2.60 3.20
C GLY A 361 9.17 2.94 4.17
N SER A 362 9.41 3.81 5.15
CA SER A 362 8.38 4.26 6.10
C SER A 362 7.26 5.06 5.43
N LEU A 363 7.61 5.97 4.51
CA LEU A 363 6.62 6.71 3.70
C LEU A 363 5.82 5.77 2.80
N LEU A 364 6.49 4.82 2.12
CA LEU A 364 5.80 3.83 1.29
C LEU A 364 4.80 3.00 2.11
N LEU A 365 5.23 2.47 3.27
CA LEU A 365 4.33 1.71 4.15
C LEU A 365 3.15 2.54 4.65
N THR A 366 3.36 3.83 4.90
CA THR A 366 2.29 4.78 5.29
C THR A 366 1.28 4.95 4.16
N GLY A 367 1.74 5.18 2.93
CA GLY A 367 0.88 5.26 1.76
C GLY A 367 0.11 3.97 1.51
N ILE A 368 0.78 2.81 1.56
CA ILE A 368 0.14 1.49 1.41
C ILE A 368 -0.93 1.27 2.49
N ALA A 369 -0.68 1.70 3.73
CA ALA A 369 -1.66 1.60 4.81
C ALA A 369 -2.96 2.32 4.43
N VAL A 370 -2.87 3.56 3.92
CA VAL A 370 -4.06 4.31 3.48
C VAL A 370 -4.75 3.60 2.30
N LEU A 371 -3.98 3.20 1.28
CA LEU A 371 -4.52 2.51 0.11
C LEU A 371 -5.19 1.16 0.42
N THR A 372 -4.87 0.55 1.55
CA THR A 372 -5.43 -0.73 1.98
C THR A 372 -6.58 -0.52 2.96
N PHE A 373 -6.35 0.21 4.06
CA PHE A 373 -7.30 0.28 5.16
C PHE A 373 -8.42 1.30 4.95
N LEU A 374 -8.18 2.39 4.22
CA LEU A 374 -9.24 3.34 3.92
C LEU A 374 -10.37 2.68 3.11
N PRO A 375 -10.13 2.00 1.97
CA PRO A 375 -11.20 1.29 1.27
C PRO A 375 -11.79 0.14 2.08
N TYR A 376 -10.96 -0.55 2.88
CA TYR A 376 -11.43 -1.64 3.74
C TYR A 376 -12.48 -1.19 4.75
N PHE A 377 -12.16 -0.19 5.57
CA PHE A 377 -13.10 0.32 6.57
C PHE A 377 -14.22 1.12 5.93
N TRP A 378 -13.99 1.80 4.80
CA TRP A 378 -15.05 2.51 4.10
C TRP A 378 -16.16 1.57 3.63
N SER A 379 -15.80 0.46 2.99
CA SER A 379 -16.74 -0.56 2.52
C SER A 379 -17.59 -1.14 3.67
N MET A 380 -16.98 -1.33 4.84
CA MET A 380 -17.69 -1.81 6.03
C MET A 380 -18.63 -0.74 6.60
N LEU A 381 -18.14 0.47 6.80
CA LEU A 381 -18.91 1.56 7.41
C LEU A 381 -20.06 2.03 6.51
N MET A 382 -19.87 2.05 5.19
CA MET A 382 -20.96 2.40 4.27
C MET A 382 -22.10 1.38 4.29
N THR A 383 -21.80 0.10 4.57
CA THR A 383 -22.82 -0.96 4.69
C THR A 383 -23.75 -0.72 5.88
N PHE A 384 -23.24 -0.12 6.96
CA PHE A 384 -24.05 0.30 8.11
C PHE A 384 -24.67 1.69 7.96
N GLY A 385 -24.51 2.36 6.80
CA GLY A 385 -24.98 3.72 6.59
C GLY A 385 -24.20 4.79 7.34
N LEU A 386 -22.99 4.48 7.86
CA LEU A 386 -22.15 5.44 8.59
C LEU A 386 -21.28 6.31 7.68
N LEU A 387 -21.08 5.87 6.43
CA LEU A 387 -20.36 6.61 5.40
C LEU A 387 -21.18 6.62 4.11
N PRO A 388 -21.00 7.63 3.25
CA PRO A 388 -21.75 7.71 2.01
C PRO A 388 -21.37 6.55 1.10
N ARG A 389 -22.38 6.07 0.38
CA ARG A 389 -22.26 4.95 -0.54
C ARG A 389 -21.31 5.34 -1.67
N VAL A 390 -20.26 4.54 -1.88
CA VAL A 390 -19.32 4.73 -2.98
C VAL A 390 -18.91 3.41 -3.62
N SER A 391 -18.43 3.49 -4.87
CA SER A 391 -17.84 2.33 -5.53
C SER A 391 -16.44 2.13 -4.96
N VAL A 392 -16.34 1.18 -4.03
CA VAL A 392 -15.11 0.83 -3.34
C VAL A 392 -15.05 -0.68 -3.15
N PRO A 393 -14.19 -1.39 -3.90
CA PRO A 393 -14.02 -2.81 -3.72
C PRO A 393 -13.37 -3.10 -2.37
N LEU A 394 -13.99 -3.99 -1.58
CA LEU A 394 -13.40 -4.48 -0.34
C LEU A 394 -12.07 -5.21 -0.64
N PRO A 395 -10.91 -4.73 -0.13
CA PRO A 395 -9.62 -5.32 -0.42
C PRO A 395 -9.58 -6.83 -0.13
N PHE A 396 -8.95 -7.59 -1.01
CA PHE A 396 -8.79 -9.06 -0.98
C PHE A 396 -10.09 -9.88 -1.17
N ILE A 397 -11.24 -9.35 -0.76
CA ILE A 397 -12.52 -10.10 -0.73
C ILE A 397 -13.32 -9.90 -2.01
N SER A 398 -13.53 -8.66 -2.43
CA SER A 398 -14.31 -8.27 -3.61
C SER A 398 -13.83 -8.94 -4.92
N HIS A 399 -14.72 -9.15 -5.89
CA HIS A 399 -14.44 -9.78 -7.18
C HIS A 399 -13.49 -8.97 -8.09
N GLY A 400 -13.34 -7.67 -7.87
CA GLY A 400 -12.57 -6.79 -8.76
C GLY A 400 -11.09 -7.19 -8.91
N ASN A 401 -10.76 -7.93 -9.99
CA ASN A 401 -9.43 -8.49 -10.23
C ASN A 401 -8.32 -7.44 -10.31
N THR A 402 -8.55 -6.31 -11.00
CA THR A 402 -7.56 -5.22 -11.07
C THR A 402 -7.20 -4.72 -9.69
N HIS A 403 -8.20 -4.45 -8.85
CA HIS A 403 -7.96 -3.99 -7.48
C HIS A 403 -7.30 -5.08 -6.62
N LEU A 404 -7.71 -6.34 -6.75
CA LEU A 404 -7.09 -7.46 -6.06
C LEU A 404 -5.59 -7.58 -6.39
N ILE A 405 -5.24 -7.55 -7.67
CA ILE A 405 -3.85 -7.63 -8.15
C ILE A 405 -3.03 -6.47 -7.60
N LEU A 406 -3.59 -5.25 -7.58
CA LEU A 406 -2.92 -4.08 -7.00
C LEU A 406 -2.71 -4.21 -5.49
N GLN A 407 -3.72 -4.65 -4.76
CA GLN A 407 -3.58 -4.88 -3.32
C GLN A 407 -2.51 -5.94 -3.04
N MET A 408 -2.49 -7.04 -3.80
CA MET A 408 -1.43 -8.06 -3.70
C MET A 408 -0.04 -7.49 -4.02
N ALA A 409 0.08 -6.65 -5.05
CA ALA A 409 1.33 -5.96 -5.39
C ALA A 409 1.81 -5.06 -4.25
N LEU A 410 0.91 -4.27 -3.66
CA LEU A 410 1.22 -3.43 -2.51
C LEU A 410 1.63 -4.24 -1.27
N MET A 411 0.99 -5.39 -1.02
CA MET A 411 1.38 -6.28 0.09
C MET A 411 2.78 -6.86 -0.13
N GLY A 412 3.10 -7.24 -1.38
CA GLY A 412 4.44 -7.67 -1.76
C GLY A 412 5.48 -6.58 -1.52
N LEU A 413 5.15 -5.33 -1.87
CA LEU A 413 5.99 -4.16 -1.63
C LEU A 413 6.17 -3.89 -0.13
N ALA A 414 5.11 -3.97 0.65
CA ALA A 414 5.15 -3.76 2.09
C ALA A 414 6.05 -4.77 2.81
N LEU A 415 5.92 -6.06 2.46
CA LEU A 415 6.78 -7.10 3.02
C LEU A 415 8.21 -7.00 2.50
N ASN A 416 8.42 -6.55 1.26
CA ASN A 416 9.76 -6.26 0.74
C ASN A 416 10.49 -5.21 1.60
N ILE A 417 9.78 -4.13 1.98
CA ILE A 417 10.30 -3.08 2.85
C ILE A 417 10.59 -3.65 4.24
N TYR A 418 9.61 -4.32 4.85
CA TYR A 418 9.78 -4.84 6.21
C TYR A 418 10.93 -5.85 6.30
N ARG A 419 11.07 -6.71 5.29
CA ARG A 419 12.14 -7.71 5.20
C ARG A 419 13.54 -7.10 5.26
N ARG A 420 13.69 -5.86 4.81
CA ARG A 420 14.97 -5.12 4.74
C ARG A 420 15.09 -3.99 5.75
N LYS A 421 14.21 -3.94 6.75
CA LYS A 421 14.20 -2.87 7.76
C LYS A 421 15.51 -2.77 8.56
N ASP A 422 16.18 -3.91 8.76
CA ASP A 422 17.41 -4.03 9.55
C ASP A 422 18.67 -3.87 8.66
N ILE A 423 18.50 -3.75 7.34
CA ILE A 423 19.59 -3.56 6.38
C ILE A 423 19.76 -2.06 6.16
N GLN A 424 20.78 -1.45 6.77
CA GLN A 424 21.07 -0.04 6.52
C GLN A 424 21.49 0.17 5.06
N PRO A 425 20.98 1.20 4.35
CA PRO A 425 21.63 1.65 3.14
C PRO A 425 23.03 2.11 3.49
N LEU A 426 24.02 1.73 2.68
CA LEU A 426 25.29 2.44 2.60
C LEU A 426 24.96 3.93 2.55
N ALA A 427 25.37 4.68 3.58
CA ALA A 427 25.23 6.12 3.59
C ALA A 427 26.05 6.63 2.40
N GLN A 428 25.36 7.09 1.36
CA GLN A 428 25.96 8.00 0.40
C GLN A 428 25.94 9.35 1.10
N SER A 429 26.98 9.59 1.91
CA SER A 429 27.28 10.91 2.47
C SER A 429 27.43 11.93 1.37
#